data_AF-I2C3Q5-F1
#
_entry.id   AF-I2C3Q5-F1
#
_cell.length_a   1.000
_cell.length_b   1.000
_cell.length_c   1.000
_cell.angle_alpha   90.00
_cell.angle_beta   90.00
_cell.angle_gamma   90.00
#
_symmetry.space_group_name_H-M   'P 1'
#
loop_
_entity.id
_entity.type
_entity.pdbx_description
1 polymer ?
#
loop_
_entity_poly.entity_id
_entity_poly.type
_entity_poly.pdbx_seq_one_letter_code
_entity_poly.pdbx_strand_id
1 'polypeptide(L)'
;MKSKKLSVSGVKTLSKSVDKKQKVQINDEYHVYIYPQFGMFKLQKMFENFVKSLLEAEEQGIDLSKISMNDWLSFNVVKEFSDLDIPDDTKKQFEFYYELMNTDLLYPIFNKFPIESLEKINIIANRLRSNFEKLGSAKSEEFEQMIINTVAELEEK
;
A
#
# COMPACT_ATOMS: atom_id res chain seq x y z
N MET A 1 2.12 -7.16 33.50
CA MET A 1 2.56 -8.31 32.65
C MET A 1 4.08 -8.39 32.68
N LYS A 2 4.67 -9.58 32.87
CA LYS A 2 6.12 -9.77 32.65
C LYS A 2 6.36 -9.92 31.14
N SER A 3 7.24 -9.09 30.58
CA SER A 3 7.69 -9.22 29.19
C SER A 3 8.42 -10.56 29.01
N LYS A 4 8.25 -11.19 27.84
CA LYS A 4 9.00 -12.39 27.46
C LYS A 4 10.15 -11.97 26.55
N LYS A 5 11.33 -12.59 26.71
CA LYS A 5 12.44 -12.41 25.77
C LYS A 5 12.00 -12.83 24.37
N LEU A 6 12.22 -11.98 23.37
CA LEU A 6 11.95 -12.32 21.98
C LEU A 6 12.88 -13.47 21.54
N SER A 7 12.28 -14.56 21.05
CA SER A 7 12.98 -15.69 20.45
C SER A 7 12.72 -15.75 18.94
N VAL A 8 13.51 -16.53 18.20
CA VAL A 8 13.25 -16.81 16.78
C VAL A 8 11.84 -17.39 16.56
N SER A 9 11.40 -18.30 17.44
CA SER A 9 10.03 -18.83 17.40
C SER A 9 8.97 -17.77 17.68
N GLY A 10 9.28 -16.81 18.56
CA GLY A 10 8.47 -15.63 18.80
C GLY A 10 8.32 -14.76 17.56
N VAL A 11 9.41 -14.49 16.83
CA VAL A 11 9.37 -13.74 15.56
C VAL A 11 8.51 -14.46 14.52
N LYS A 12 8.66 -15.78 14.34
CA LYS A 12 7.80 -16.56 13.42
C LYS A 12 6.32 -16.48 13.79
N THR A 13 6.02 -16.49 15.10
CA THR A 13 4.64 -16.37 15.60
C THR A 13 4.06 -14.98 15.33
N LEU A 14 4.86 -13.93 15.57
CA LEU A 14 4.47 -12.55 15.28
C LEU A 14 4.32 -12.29 13.78
N SER A 15 5.19 -12.86 12.94
CA SER A 15 5.10 -12.76 11.48
C SER A 15 3.77 -13.31 10.96
N LYS A 16 3.34 -14.48 11.44
CA LYS A 16 2.02 -15.04 11.08
C LYS A 16 0.83 -14.18 11.55
N SER A 17 1.02 -13.29 12.52
CA SER A 17 -0.05 -12.41 12.97
C SER A 17 -0.33 -11.25 12.00
N VAL A 18 0.61 -10.96 11.10
CA VAL A 18 0.47 -9.94 10.05
C VAL A 18 -0.61 -10.32 9.05
N ASP A 19 -0.73 -11.62 8.74
CA ASP A 19 -1.70 -12.15 7.77
C ASP A 19 -3.05 -12.52 8.39
N LYS A 20 -3.27 -12.19 9.67
CA LYS A 20 -4.56 -12.44 10.32
C LYS A 20 -5.58 -11.41 9.87
N LYS A 21 -6.59 -11.86 9.14
CA LYS A 21 -7.70 -11.02 8.71
C LYS A 21 -8.73 -10.78 9.81
N GLN A 22 -9.33 -9.60 9.79
CA GLN A 22 -10.39 -9.16 10.69
C GLN A 22 -11.60 -8.71 9.85
N LYS A 23 -12.79 -9.24 10.17
CA LYS A 23 -14.04 -8.76 9.57
C LYS A 23 -14.37 -7.37 10.10
N VAL A 24 -14.66 -6.44 9.20
CA VAL A 24 -15.15 -5.10 9.54
C VAL A 24 -16.40 -4.79 8.73
N GLN A 25 -17.41 -4.26 9.41
CA GLN A 25 -18.65 -3.85 8.76
C GLN A 25 -18.46 -2.49 8.08
N ILE A 26 -18.90 -2.37 6.83
CA ILE A 26 -18.84 -1.13 6.06
C ILE A 26 -20.16 -0.37 6.18
N ASN A 27 -21.28 -1.04 5.93
CA ASN A 27 -22.65 -0.53 6.09
C ASN A 27 -23.59 -1.70 6.46
N ASP A 28 -24.90 -1.55 6.40
CA ASP A 28 -25.83 -2.62 6.81
C ASP A 28 -25.79 -3.88 5.91
N GLU A 29 -25.30 -3.76 4.68
CA GLU A 29 -25.30 -4.84 3.67
C GLU A 29 -23.93 -5.50 3.52
N TYR A 30 -22.85 -4.72 3.59
CA TYR A 30 -21.51 -5.16 3.21
C TYR A 30 -20.52 -5.16 4.37
N HIS A 31 -19.68 -6.18 4.35
CA HIS A 31 -18.48 -6.27 5.17
C HIS A 31 -17.28 -6.59 4.29
N VAL A 32 -16.11 -6.26 4.79
CA VAL A 32 -14.82 -6.63 4.18
C VAL A 32 -13.94 -7.24 5.25
N TYR A 33 -13.00 -8.08 4.85
CA TYR A 33 -11.92 -8.49 5.72
C TYR A 33 -10.71 -7.59 5.49
N ILE A 34 -10.12 -7.09 6.56
CA ILE A 34 -8.89 -6.30 6.51
C ILE A 34 -7.74 -7.03 7.20
N TYR A 35 -6.52 -6.72 6.81
CA TYR A 35 -5.29 -7.12 7.49
C TYR A 35 -4.84 -5.95 8.38
N PRO A 36 -5.18 -5.95 9.68
CA PRO A 36 -5.02 -4.77 10.55
C PRO A 36 -3.55 -4.49 10.90
N GLN A 37 -2.64 -5.44 10.67
CA GLN A 37 -1.23 -5.33 11.00
C GLN A 37 -0.40 -5.11 9.74
N PHE A 38 0.12 -3.90 9.55
CA PHE A 38 0.95 -3.61 8.38
C PHE A 38 2.37 -4.13 8.61
N GLY A 39 2.70 -5.23 7.92
CA GLY A 39 4.06 -5.74 7.84
C GLY A 39 4.92 -4.88 6.91
N MET A 40 6.17 -4.62 7.30
CA MET A 40 7.05 -3.71 6.56
C MET A 40 7.26 -4.13 5.10
N PHE A 41 7.40 -5.43 4.83
CA PHE A 41 7.55 -5.93 3.45
C PHE A 41 6.33 -5.66 2.57
N LYS A 42 5.11 -5.95 3.07
CA LYS A 42 3.86 -5.64 2.35
C LYS A 42 3.71 -4.15 2.11
N LEU A 43 4.07 -3.34 3.11
CA LEU A 43 4.01 -1.89 3.00
C LEU A 43 5.00 -1.36 1.94
N GLN A 44 6.22 -1.90 1.87
CA GLN A 44 7.18 -1.57 0.81
C GLN A 44 6.63 -1.93 -0.57
N LYS A 45 6.15 -3.16 -0.74
CA LYS A 45 5.54 -3.62 -2.00
C LYS A 45 4.35 -2.76 -2.44
N MET A 46 3.51 -2.35 -1.48
CA MET A 46 2.41 -1.43 -1.75
C MET A 46 2.90 -0.08 -2.30
N PHE A 47 3.97 0.48 -1.74
CA PHE A 47 4.56 1.73 -2.24
C PHE A 47 5.22 1.57 -3.62
N GLU A 48 5.86 0.43 -3.88
CA GLU A 48 6.39 0.10 -5.21
C GLU A 48 5.27 0.06 -6.26
N ASN A 49 4.18 -0.65 -5.95
CA ASN A 49 3.01 -0.74 -6.81
C ASN A 49 2.32 0.63 -6.98
N PHE A 50 2.22 1.44 -5.91
CA PHE A 50 1.65 2.78 -5.97
C PHE A 50 2.31 3.64 -7.05
N VAL A 51 3.64 3.59 -7.15
CA VAL A 51 4.38 4.35 -8.16
C VAL A 51 4.28 3.67 -9.53
N LYS A 52 4.56 2.36 -9.59
CA LYS A 52 4.58 1.60 -10.84
C LYS A 52 3.27 1.71 -11.60
N SER A 53 2.13 1.59 -10.91
CA SER A 53 0.81 1.67 -11.55
C SER A 53 0.51 3.06 -12.10
N LEU A 54 1.08 4.14 -11.56
CA LEU A 54 0.93 5.49 -12.14
C LEU A 54 1.71 5.61 -13.46
N LEU A 55 2.94 5.10 -13.49
CA LEU A 55 3.78 5.11 -14.70
C LEU A 55 3.15 4.30 -15.83
N GLU A 56 2.72 3.07 -15.52
CA GLU A 56 2.03 2.20 -16.48
C GLU A 56 0.72 2.82 -16.98
N ALA A 57 0.01 3.56 -16.12
CA ALA A 57 -1.22 4.25 -16.49
C ALA A 57 -0.97 5.41 -17.46
N GLU A 58 0.10 6.18 -17.26
CA GLU A 58 0.52 7.23 -18.18
C GLU A 58 0.87 6.64 -19.56
N GLU A 59 1.63 5.54 -19.60
CA GLU A 59 1.94 4.81 -20.85
C GLU A 59 0.68 4.29 -21.57
N GLN A 60 -0.36 3.93 -20.81
CA GLN A 60 -1.64 3.48 -21.33
C GLN A 60 -2.60 4.63 -21.70
N GLY A 61 -2.17 5.90 -21.56
CA GLY A 61 -2.98 7.08 -21.88
C GLY A 61 -4.12 7.35 -20.89
N ILE A 62 -4.01 6.84 -19.67
CA ILE A 62 -4.96 7.14 -18.58
C ILE A 62 -4.69 8.57 -18.08
N ASP A 63 -5.76 9.38 -18.01
CA ASP A 63 -5.68 10.77 -17.56
C ASP A 63 -5.51 10.86 -16.02
N LEU A 64 -4.25 10.94 -15.58
CA LEU A 64 -3.89 11.06 -14.16
C LEU A 64 -4.25 12.41 -13.54
N SER A 65 -4.60 13.43 -14.33
CA SER A 65 -4.90 14.77 -13.81
C SER A 65 -6.16 14.81 -12.92
N LYS A 66 -7.01 13.80 -13.05
CA LYS A 66 -8.24 13.63 -12.28
C LYS A 66 -8.04 12.82 -11.00
N ILE A 67 -6.81 12.42 -10.69
CA ILE A 67 -6.50 11.47 -9.62
C ILE A 67 -5.74 12.21 -8.52
N SER A 68 -6.38 12.28 -7.35
CA SER A 68 -5.73 12.76 -6.13
C SER A 68 -4.72 11.72 -5.66
N MET A 69 -3.46 12.13 -5.46
CA MET A 69 -2.43 11.22 -4.95
C MET A 69 -2.76 10.68 -3.55
N ASN A 70 -3.51 11.44 -2.74
CA ASN A 70 -3.97 10.98 -1.44
C ASN A 70 -5.07 9.92 -1.57
N ASP A 71 -5.97 10.07 -2.54
CA ASP A 71 -7.03 9.08 -2.79
C ASP A 71 -6.41 7.81 -3.38
N TRP A 72 -5.45 7.95 -4.29
CA TRP A 72 -4.71 6.82 -4.87
C TRP A 72 -3.88 6.07 -3.81
N LEU A 73 -3.26 6.78 -2.87
CA LEU A 73 -2.57 6.15 -1.75
C LEU A 73 -3.56 5.39 -0.85
N SER A 74 -4.71 5.99 -0.55
CA SER A 74 -5.77 5.35 0.24
C SER A 74 -6.29 4.09 -0.45
N PHE A 75 -6.45 4.13 -1.77
CA PHE A 75 -6.79 2.98 -2.60
C PHE A 75 -5.74 1.86 -2.52
N ASN A 76 -4.46 2.19 -2.63
CA ASN A 76 -3.39 1.20 -2.54
C ASN A 76 -3.31 0.54 -1.16
N VAL A 77 -3.63 1.27 -0.08
CA VAL A 77 -3.78 0.70 1.26
C VAL A 77 -4.95 -0.28 1.30
N VAL A 78 -6.11 0.09 0.74
CA VAL A 78 -7.26 -0.81 0.65
C VAL A 78 -6.92 -2.05 -0.19
N LYS A 79 -6.25 -1.90 -1.34
CA LYS A 79 -5.83 -3.01 -2.21
C LYS A 79 -4.90 -3.99 -1.51
N GLU A 80 -3.85 -3.50 -0.86
CA GLU A 80 -2.85 -4.40 -0.25
C GLU A 80 -3.35 -5.01 1.07
N PHE A 81 -4.12 -4.25 1.86
CA PHE A 81 -4.47 -4.63 3.22
C PHE A 81 -5.94 -5.00 3.40
N SER A 82 -6.68 -5.27 2.32
CA SER A 82 -7.99 -5.91 2.40
C SER A 82 -8.06 -7.20 1.59
N ASP A 83 -9.13 -7.95 1.83
CA ASP A 83 -9.55 -9.16 1.11
C ASP A 83 -10.47 -8.80 -0.06
N LEU A 84 -10.27 -7.63 -0.67
CA LEU A 84 -10.90 -7.30 -1.94
C LEU A 84 -10.00 -7.86 -3.04
N ASP A 85 -10.54 -8.76 -3.85
CA ASP A 85 -9.86 -9.39 -5.00
C ASP A 85 -9.68 -8.38 -6.15
N ILE A 86 -8.98 -7.27 -5.87
CA ILE A 86 -8.71 -6.20 -6.83
C ILE A 86 -7.68 -6.71 -7.85
N PRO A 87 -7.99 -6.67 -9.15
CA PRO A 87 -7.07 -7.14 -10.19
C PRO A 87 -5.73 -6.41 -10.15
N ASP A 88 -4.65 -7.12 -10.50
CA ASP A 88 -3.32 -6.50 -10.63
C ASP A 88 -3.13 -5.73 -11.94
N ASP A 89 -4.00 -5.91 -12.94
CA ASP A 89 -3.99 -5.14 -14.18
C ASP A 89 -4.26 -3.65 -13.92
N THR A 90 -3.34 -2.78 -14.35
CA THR A 90 -3.36 -1.34 -14.06
C THR A 90 -4.66 -0.67 -14.49
N LYS A 91 -5.16 -0.94 -15.71
CA LYS A 91 -6.42 -0.35 -16.17
C LYS A 91 -7.60 -0.75 -15.27
N LYS A 92 -7.69 -2.03 -14.91
CA LYS A 92 -8.73 -2.53 -14.00
C LYS A 92 -8.60 -1.97 -12.59
N GLN A 93 -7.39 -1.70 -12.11
CA GLN A 93 -7.19 -1.02 -10.83
C GLN A 93 -7.79 0.39 -10.85
N PHE A 94 -7.56 1.16 -11.92
CA PHE A 94 -8.16 2.49 -12.07
C PHE A 94 -9.68 2.44 -12.22
N GLU A 95 -10.21 1.49 -13.00
CA GLU A 95 -11.66 1.25 -13.08
C GLU A 95 -12.26 1.00 -11.70
N PHE A 96 -11.68 0.09 -10.91
CA PHE A 96 -12.16 -0.23 -9.56
C PHE A 96 -11.98 0.93 -8.58
N TYR A 97 -10.89 1.71 -8.70
CA TYR A 97 -10.69 2.95 -7.96
C TYR A 97 -11.85 3.93 -8.20
N TYR A 98 -12.23 4.16 -9.46
CA TYR A 98 -13.36 5.03 -9.80
C TYR A 98 -14.69 4.48 -9.25
N GLU A 99 -14.91 3.17 -9.29
CA GLU A 99 -16.10 2.54 -8.68
C GLU A 99 -16.17 2.78 -7.18
N LEU A 100 -15.06 2.60 -6.44
CA LEU A 100 -15.00 2.88 -5.00
C LEU A 100 -15.22 4.36 -4.66
N MET A 101 -14.74 5.27 -5.51
CA MET A 101 -14.96 6.70 -5.34
C MET A 101 -16.42 7.08 -5.64
N ASN A 102 -17.01 6.54 -6.71
CA ASN A 102 -18.40 6.83 -7.10
C ASN A 102 -19.44 6.25 -6.14
N THR A 103 -19.06 5.23 -5.36
CA THR A 103 -19.92 4.59 -4.35
C THR A 103 -19.65 5.09 -2.94
N ASP A 104 -18.75 6.07 -2.78
CA ASP A 104 -18.28 6.59 -1.48
C ASP A 104 -17.75 5.50 -0.53
N LEU A 105 -17.26 4.37 -1.05
CA LEU A 105 -16.84 3.22 -0.24
C LEU A 105 -15.35 3.21 0.11
N LEU A 106 -14.51 3.93 -0.64
CA LEU A 106 -13.06 3.94 -0.40
C LEU A 106 -12.71 4.31 1.06
N TYR A 107 -13.20 5.47 1.50
CA TYR A 107 -12.91 5.99 2.84
C TYR A 107 -13.58 5.21 3.97
N PRO A 108 -14.85 4.76 3.86
CA PRO A 108 -15.43 3.84 4.83
C PRO A 108 -14.62 2.57 5.06
N ILE A 109 -13.99 2.01 4.02
CA ILE A 109 -13.08 0.85 4.15
C ILE A 109 -11.76 1.29 4.79
N PHE A 110 -11.11 2.32 4.23
CA PHE A 110 -9.82 2.82 4.72
C PHE A 110 -9.85 3.17 6.22
N ASN A 111 -10.93 3.80 6.68
CA ASN A 111 -11.10 4.22 8.07
C ASN A 111 -11.31 3.06 9.05
N LYS A 112 -11.40 1.80 8.58
CA LYS A 112 -11.42 0.61 9.45
C LYS A 112 -10.03 0.12 9.82
N PHE A 113 -8.97 0.61 9.16
CA PHE A 113 -7.61 0.25 9.50
C PHE A 113 -7.18 0.87 10.84
N PRO A 114 -6.44 0.15 11.70
CA PRO A 114 -5.91 0.72 12.94
C PRO A 114 -4.98 1.90 12.67
N ILE A 115 -5.12 2.95 13.46
CA ILE A 115 -4.33 4.18 13.34
C ILE A 115 -2.83 3.87 13.43
N GLU A 116 -2.42 2.96 14.32
CA GLU A 116 -1.01 2.58 14.50
C GLU A 116 -0.41 1.90 13.26
N SER A 117 -1.24 1.25 12.43
CA SER A 117 -0.82 0.69 11.15
C SER A 117 -0.73 1.78 10.09
N LEU A 118 -1.69 2.70 10.05
CA LEU A 118 -1.66 3.85 9.14
C LEU A 118 -0.46 4.77 9.42
N GLU A 119 -0.05 4.95 10.67
CA GLU A 119 1.13 5.72 11.04
C GLU A 119 2.43 5.16 10.42
N LYS A 120 2.51 3.85 10.13
CA LYS A 120 3.67 3.25 9.46
C LYS A 120 3.81 3.72 8.01
N ILE A 121 2.72 4.12 7.36
CA ILE A 121 2.74 4.71 6.02
C ILE A 121 3.61 5.97 6.04
N ASN A 122 3.44 6.83 7.05
CA ASN A 122 4.25 8.05 7.22
C ASN A 122 5.74 7.74 7.40
N ILE A 123 6.09 6.63 8.05
CA ILE A 123 7.49 6.22 8.22
C ILE A 123 8.11 5.89 6.87
N ILE A 124 7.42 5.13 6.02
CA ILE A 124 7.94 4.77 4.69
C ILE A 124 7.92 5.98 3.75
N ALA A 125 6.84 6.76 3.72
CA ALA A 125 6.77 7.99 2.92
C ALA A 125 7.92 8.96 3.26
N ASN A 126 8.26 9.13 4.55
CA ASN A 126 9.40 9.94 4.96
C ASN A 126 10.76 9.34 4.56
N ARG A 127 10.90 8.00 4.58
CA ARG A 127 12.13 7.35 4.08
C ARG A 127 12.29 7.55 2.58
N LEU A 128 11.23 7.37 1.82
CA LEU A 128 11.22 7.63 0.37
C LEU A 128 11.60 9.09 0.14
N ARG A 129 10.91 10.05 0.78
CA ARG A 129 11.24 11.49 0.70
C ARG A 129 12.70 11.80 1.04
N SER A 130 13.24 11.22 2.12
CA SER A 130 14.65 11.44 2.50
C SER A 130 15.62 10.87 1.45
N ASN A 131 15.27 9.77 0.80
CA ASN A 131 16.07 9.23 -0.31
C ASN A 131 16.00 10.17 -1.52
N PHE A 132 14.82 10.71 -1.87
CA PHE A 132 14.67 11.72 -2.92
C PHE A 132 15.48 13.00 -2.65
N GLU A 133 15.41 13.54 -1.43
CA GLU A 133 16.13 14.76 -1.04
C GLU A 133 17.65 14.58 -1.15
N LYS A 134 18.15 13.35 -0.94
CA LYS A 134 19.58 13.01 -1.10
C LYS A 134 20.02 12.87 -2.55
N LEU A 135 19.10 12.62 -3.47
CA LEU A 135 19.39 12.41 -4.90
C LEU A 135 19.36 13.73 -5.70
N GLY A 136 18.76 14.79 -5.15
CA GLY A 136 18.67 16.10 -5.80
C GLY A 136 17.52 16.20 -6.80
N SER A 137 17.13 17.44 -7.13
CA SER A 137 15.87 17.78 -7.84
C SER A 137 15.91 17.61 -9.36
N ALA A 138 16.73 16.71 -9.89
CA ALA A 138 16.88 16.54 -11.34
C ALA A 138 17.05 15.07 -11.69
N LYS A 139 15.92 14.39 -11.93
CA LYS A 139 15.66 13.42 -13.02
C LYS A 139 14.56 12.42 -12.62
N SER A 140 13.42 12.48 -13.29
CA SER A 140 12.36 11.45 -13.19
C SER A 140 12.82 10.08 -13.71
N GLU A 141 13.75 10.05 -14.67
CA GLU A 141 14.33 8.81 -15.21
C GLU A 141 15.22 8.08 -14.19
N GLU A 142 15.93 8.82 -13.32
CA GLU A 142 16.69 8.21 -12.22
C GLU A 142 15.77 7.66 -11.12
N PHE A 143 14.54 8.18 -11.01
CA PHE A 143 13.56 7.68 -10.06
C PHE A 143 12.95 6.34 -10.50
N GLU A 144 12.60 6.18 -11.77
CA GLU A 144 12.20 4.88 -12.33
C GLU A 144 13.32 3.84 -12.18
N GLN A 145 14.54 4.22 -12.56
CA GLN A 145 15.68 3.32 -12.48
C GLN A 145 16.05 2.98 -11.02
N MET A 146 15.85 3.89 -10.06
CA MET A 146 16.11 3.61 -8.65
C MET A 146 15.04 2.71 -8.02
N ILE A 147 13.77 2.85 -8.39
CA ILE A 147 12.73 1.89 -7.96
C ILE A 147 13.07 0.50 -8.50
N ILE A 148 13.40 0.40 -9.79
CA ILE A 148 13.80 -0.86 -10.43
C ILE A 148 15.04 -1.46 -9.74
N ASN A 149 16.05 -0.66 -9.44
CA ASN A 149 17.28 -1.14 -8.79
C ASN A 149 17.07 -1.52 -7.31
N THR A 150 16.24 -0.78 -6.58
CA THR A 150 15.90 -1.12 -5.18
C THR A 150 15.11 -2.43 -5.11
N VAL A 151 14.24 -2.67 -6.10
CA VAL A 151 13.50 -3.94 -6.25
C VAL A 151 14.46 -5.10 -6.58
N ALA A 152 15.39 -4.90 -7.53
CA ALA A 152 16.35 -5.93 -7.93
C ALA A 152 17.32 -6.34 -6.80
N GLU A 153 17.83 -5.39 -6.00
CA GLU A 153 18.71 -5.67 -4.86
C GLU A 153 18.03 -6.46 -3.72
N LEU A 154 16.70 -6.51 -3.71
CA LEU A 154 15.89 -7.25 -2.72
C LEU A 154 15.51 -8.67 -3.20
N GLU A 155 15.57 -8.94 -4.50
CA GLU A 155 15.36 -10.28 -5.08
C GLU A 155 16.62 -11.16 -5.06
N GLU A 156 17.82 -10.55 -4.96
CA GLU A 156 19.11 -11.28 -4.84
C GLU A 156 19.47 -11.71 -3.41
N LYS A 157 18.53 -11.66 -2.44
CA LYS A 157 18.72 -12.14 -1.05
C LYS A 157 17.70 -13.20 -0.64
#